data_AF-A0A5C5XTI9-F1
#
_entry.id   AF-A0A5C5XTI9-F1
#
_cell.length_a   1.000
_cell.length_b   1.000
_cell.length_c   1.000
_cell.angle_alpha   90.00
_cell.angle_beta   90.00
_cell.angle_gamma   90.00
#
_symmetry.space_group_name_H-M   'P 1'
#
loop_
_entity.id
_entity.type
_entity.pdbx_description
1 polymer ?
#
loop_
_entity_poly.entity_id
_entity_poly.type
_entity_poly.pdbx_seq_one_letter_code
_entity_poly.pdbx_strand_id
1 'polypeptide(L)'
;MIVFPKRFAYALVAVCLSGTIWFHATHLGLAHTFFNPLAGGPNNGWRHLSYSNVDWGQSTYRMVDWVKEHPEQRPMTVLFRSSLGSPEQLLADQEDVFTSAAWRQERDEMFAWPSRPGYYLISSYQMTLQRNRYFQDKTPLAQPCPDMLLFHLPADATKRIKVP
;
A
#
# COMPACT_ATOMS: atom_id res chain seq x y z
N MET A 1 -36.39 15.53 24.30
CA MET A 1 -35.49 14.39 24.59
C MET A 1 -35.98 13.21 23.77
N ILE A 2 -35.23 12.79 22.74
CA ILE A 2 -35.60 11.64 21.91
C ILE A 2 -35.15 10.39 22.65
N VAL A 3 -36.07 9.48 22.98
CA VAL A 3 -35.76 8.22 23.66
C VAL A 3 -35.97 7.08 22.66
N PHE A 4 -34.88 6.40 22.29
CA PHE A 4 -34.95 5.25 21.40
C PHE A 4 -35.42 3.99 22.17
N PRO A 5 -36.31 3.16 21.59
CA PRO A 5 -36.77 1.94 22.25
C PRO A 5 -35.65 0.89 22.31
N LYS A 6 -35.58 0.09 23.39
CA LYS A 6 -34.53 -0.93 23.59
C LYS A 6 -34.33 -1.87 22.41
N ARG A 7 -35.42 -2.27 21.74
CA ARG A 7 -35.40 -3.09 20.51
C ARG A 7 -34.58 -2.46 19.37
N PHE A 8 -34.60 -1.14 19.25
CA PHE A 8 -33.80 -0.41 18.26
C PHE A 8 -32.31 -0.49 18.63
N ALA A 9 -31.97 -0.32 19.91
CA ALA A 9 -30.60 -0.51 20.38
C ALA A 9 -30.09 -1.93 20.14
N TYR A 10 -30.90 -2.97 20.42
CA TYR A 10 -30.53 -4.36 20.14
C TYR A 10 -30.34 -4.63 18.65
N ALA A 11 -31.21 -4.10 17.79
CA ALA A 11 -31.07 -4.22 16.35
C ALA A 11 -29.77 -3.55 15.87
N LEU A 12 -29.45 -2.36 16.38
CA LEU A 12 -28.21 -1.66 16.05
C LEU A 12 -26.97 -2.46 16.48
N VAL A 13 -26.96 -2.99 17.70
CA VAL A 13 -25.87 -3.85 18.20
C VAL A 13 -25.71 -5.09 17.33
N ALA A 14 -26.82 -5.77 16.99
CA ALA A 14 -26.79 -6.95 16.13
C ALA A 14 -26.18 -6.61 14.75
N VAL A 15 -26.59 -5.50 14.13
CA VAL A 15 -26.04 -5.02 12.86
C VAL A 15 -24.53 -4.77 12.96
N CYS A 16 -24.08 -4.07 14.01
CA CYS A 16 -22.65 -3.81 14.22
C CYS A 16 -21.85 -5.10 14.42
N LEU A 17 -22.34 -6.03 15.23
CA LEU A 17 -21.67 -7.31 15.47
C LEU A 17 -21.62 -8.17 14.21
N SER A 18 -22.72 -8.28 13.48
CA SER A 18 -22.76 -8.99 12.20
C SER A 18 -21.80 -8.37 11.18
N GLY A 19 -21.73 -7.04 11.10
CA GLY A 19 -20.78 -6.33 10.24
C GLY A 19 -19.33 -6.61 10.62
N THR A 20 -18.99 -6.57 11.91
CA THR A 20 -17.64 -6.87 12.42
C THR A 20 -17.24 -8.33 12.15
N ILE A 21 -18.14 -9.29 12.43
CA ILE A 21 -17.88 -10.72 12.18
C ILE A 21 -17.69 -10.97 10.68
N TRP A 22 -18.58 -10.44 9.84
CA TRP A 22 -18.47 -10.53 8.39
C TRP A 22 -17.13 -9.97 7.91
N PHE A 23 -16.75 -8.78 8.39
CA PHE A 23 -15.50 -8.13 8.01
C PHE A 23 -14.28 -9.00 8.37
N HIS A 24 -14.17 -9.44 9.63
CA HIS A 24 -13.04 -10.26 10.06
C HIS A 24 -13.00 -11.64 9.39
N ALA A 25 -14.15 -12.23 9.06
CA ALA A 25 -14.22 -13.49 8.34
C ALA A 25 -13.77 -13.38 6.87
N THR A 26 -13.99 -12.22 6.25
CA THR A 26 -13.70 -12.00 4.81
C THR A 26 -12.37 -11.28 4.55
N HIS A 27 -11.80 -10.60 5.56
CA HIS A 27 -10.62 -9.76 5.42
C HIS A 27 -9.57 -10.05 6.50
N LEU A 28 -9.25 -11.34 6.67
CA LEU A 28 -8.24 -11.81 7.61
C LEU A 28 -6.90 -11.09 7.39
N GLY A 29 -6.41 -10.41 8.42
CA GLY A 29 -5.15 -9.68 8.36
C GLY A 29 -5.20 -8.31 7.67
N LEU A 30 -6.38 -7.81 7.28
CA LEU A 30 -6.55 -6.45 6.70
C LEU A 30 -7.21 -5.47 7.66
N ALA A 31 -7.42 -5.85 8.92
CA ALA A 31 -8.05 -4.97 9.91
C ALA A 31 -7.28 -3.66 10.13
N HIS A 32 -5.96 -3.67 9.94
CA HIS A 32 -5.14 -2.47 10.05
C HIS A 32 -5.31 -1.49 8.88
N THR A 33 -5.79 -1.95 7.72
CA THR A 33 -6.06 -1.08 6.55
C THR A 33 -7.54 -0.79 6.35
N PHE A 34 -8.41 -1.37 7.17
CA PHE A 34 -9.85 -1.19 7.04
C PHE A 34 -10.27 0.25 7.28
N PHE A 35 -10.93 0.81 6.28
CA PHE A 35 -11.75 1.98 6.44
C PHE A 35 -13.21 1.61 6.14
N ASN A 36 -14.15 2.48 6.52
CA ASN A 36 -15.57 2.17 6.35
C ASN A 36 -15.90 1.83 4.87
N PRO A 37 -16.93 1.00 4.61
CA PRO A 37 -17.22 0.54 3.26
C PRO A 37 -17.50 1.66 2.24
N LEU A 38 -18.07 2.78 2.68
CA LEU A 38 -18.41 3.91 1.81
C LEU A 38 -17.19 4.63 1.25
N ALA A 39 -16.06 4.55 1.94
CA ALA A 39 -14.79 5.10 1.50
C ALA A 39 -13.85 4.02 0.93
N GLY A 40 -14.44 2.92 0.44
CA GLY A 40 -13.75 1.93 -0.38
C GLY A 40 -13.11 0.78 0.37
N GLY A 41 -13.44 0.60 1.66
CA GLY A 41 -13.05 -0.58 2.44
C GLY A 41 -11.53 -0.72 2.65
N PRO A 42 -11.03 -1.94 2.92
CA PRO A 42 -9.63 -2.15 3.25
C PRO A 42 -8.66 -1.95 2.09
N ASN A 43 -9.15 -1.97 0.84
CA ASN A 43 -8.31 -1.85 -0.37
C ASN A 43 -8.04 -0.39 -0.76
N ASN A 44 -8.86 0.56 -0.30
CA ASN A 44 -8.73 1.98 -0.63
C ASN A 44 -8.41 2.85 0.59
N GLY A 45 -8.27 2.26 1.79
CA GLY A 45 -7.93 3.00 3.02
C GLY A 45 -6.68 3.87 2.89
N TRP A 46 -5.72 3.45 2.05
CA TRP A 46 -4.49 4.22 1.75
C TRP A 46 -4.76 5.62 1.19
N ARG A 47 -5.90 5.84 0.52
CA ARG A 47 -6.28 7.16 -0.01
C ARG A 47 -6.66 8.15 1.09
N HIS A 48 -6.94 7.66 2.30
CA HIS A 48 -7.46 8.45 3.42
C HIS A 48 -6.53 8.42 4.65
N LEU A 49 -5.65 7.43 4.77
CA LEU A 49 -4.88 7.13 5.98
C LEU A 49 -3.36 7.08 5.74
N SER A 50 -2.82 7.92 4.86
CA SER A 50 -1.36 8.05 4.76
C SER A 50 -0.77 8.60 6.06
N TYR A 51 0.41 8.13 6.43
CA TYR A 51 1.08 8.46 7.69
C TYR A 51 0.37 7.88 8.93
N SER A 52 -0.33 6.76 8.76
CA SER A 52 -1.12 6.11 9.82
C SER A 52 -0.63 4.69 10.10
N ASN A 53 -1.44 3.93 10.83
CA ASN A 53 -1.27 2.53 11.17
C ASN A 53 -1.04 1.57 9.99
N VAL A 54 -1.37 1.99 8.76
CA VAL A 54 -1.08 1.24 7.51
C VAL A 54 0.40 1.28 7.12
N ASP A 55 1.17 2.24 7.64
CA ASP A 55 2.58 2.43 7.30
C ASP A 55 3.55 1.87 8.36
N TRP A 56 3.05 1.14 9.35
CA TRP A 56 3.89 0.64 10.45
C TRP A 56 4.77 -0.55 10.05
N GLY A 57 4.47 -1.22 8.94
CA GLY A 57 5.30 -2.30 8.41
C GLY A 57 4.77 -3.71 8.59
N GLN A 58 3.48 -3.85 8.90
CA GLN A 58 2.84 -5.17 9.03
C GLN A 58 2.93 -5.99 7.73
N SER A 59 3.06 -5.29 6.59
CA SER A 59 3.18 -5.89 5.27
C SER A 59 4.61 -6.11 4.77
N THR A 60 5.65 -5.74 5.54
CA THR A 60 7.05 -5.85 5.08
C THR A 60 7.39 -7.27 4.61
N TYR A 61 7.08 -8.29 5.41
CA TYR A 61 7.40 -9.68 5.06
C TYR A 61 6.56 -10.20 3.90
N ARG A 62 5.27 -9.88 3.85
CA ARG A 62 4.40 -10.24 2.73
C ARG A 62 4.86 -9.63 1.40
N MET A 63 5.31 -8.37 1.46
CA MET A 63 5.93 -7.73 0.31
C MET A 63 7.20 -8.48 -0.10
N VAL A 64 8.10 -8.79 0.85
CA VAL A 64 9.33 -9.54 0.55
C VAL A 64 9.04 -10.90 -0.09
N ASP A 65 8.07 -11.64 0.45
CA ASP A 65 7.65 -12.93 -0.08
C ASP A 65 7.12 -12.78 -1.51
N TRP A 66 6.22 -11.81 -1.74
CA TRP A 66 5.72 -11.51 -3.08
C TRP A 66 6.84 -11.20 -4.08
N VAL A 67 7.81 -10.37 -3.68
CA VAL A 67 8.97 -9.99 -4.50
C VAL A 67 9.80 -11.20 -4.92
N LYS A 68 9.92 -12.20 -4.03
CA LYS A 68 10.67 -13.44 -4.26
C LYS A 68 9.89 -14.44 -5.12
N GLU A 69 8.58 -14.50 -4.93
CA GLU A 69 7.68 -15.39 -5.68
C GLU A 69 7.45 -14.93 -7.13
N HIS A 70 7.75 -13.66 -7.46
CA HIS A 70 7.50 -13.07 -8.77
C HIS A 70 8.78 -12.55 -9.47
N PRO A 71 9.75 -13.44 -9.78
CA PRO A 71 11.00 -13.06 -10.45
C PRO A 71 10.79 -12.55 -11.89
N GLU A 72 9.66 -12.82 -12.52
CA GLU A 72 9.30 -12.29 -13.84
C GLU A 72 9.02 -10.78 -13.84
N GLN A 73 8.84 -10.18 -12.66
CA GLN A 73 8.55 -8.75 -12.49
C GLN A 73 9.82 -7.91 -12.31
N ARG A 74 10.87 -8.20 -13.10
CA ARG A 74 12.16 -7.50 -13.06
C ARG A 74 12.37 -6.64 -14.33
N PRO A 75 13.10 -5.50 -14.26
CA PRO A 75 13.62 -4.89 -13.03
C PRO A 75 12.49 -4.31 -12.18
N MET A 76 12.67 -4.35 -10.85
CA MET A 76 11.69 -3.87 -9.89
C MET A 76 12.24 -2.77 -9.01
N THR A 77 11.42 -1.74 -8.81
CA THR A 77 11.63 -0.72 -7.78
C THR A 77 10.59 -0.88 -6.68
N VAL A 78 11.04 -1.14 -5.46
CA VAL A 78 10.23 -1.22 -4.26
C VAL A 78 10.29 0.13 -3.55
N LEU A 79 9.22 0.91 -3.68
CA LEU A 79 9.04 2.16 -2.95
C LEU A 79 8.28 1.85 -1.67
N PHE A 80 8.97 1.81 -0.55
CA PHE A 80 8.40 1.36 0.71
C PHE A 80 8.62 2.37 1.83
N ARG A 81 7.70 2.36 2.81
CA ARG A 81 7.85 3.03 4.09
C ARG A 81 7.34 2.09 5.17
N SER A 82 8.14 1.89 6.20
CA SER A 82 7.79 1.00 7.31
C SER A 82 8.69 1.22 8.50
N SER A 83 8.11 1.24 9.72
CA SER A 83 8.87 1.19 10.98
C SER A 83 9.46 -0.19 11.31
N LEU A 84 9.07 -1.22 10.58
CA LEU A 84 9.43 -2.61 10.84
C LEU A 84 10.16 -3.24 9.64
N GLY A 85 11.40 -3.66 9.88
CA GLY A 85 12.25 -4.30 8.89
C GLY A 85 12.89 -3.33 7.90
N SER A 86 13.99 -3.78 7.31
CA SER A 86 14.72 -3.04 6.27
C SER A 86 14.61 -3.83 4.96
N PRO A 87 13.71 -3.44 4.03
CA PRO A 87 13.59 -4.10 2.73
C PRO A 87 14.93 -4.25 2.01
N GLU A 88 15.81 -3.25 2.17
CA GLU A 88 17.16 -3.24 1.61
C GLU A 88 17.95 -4.48 2.02
N GLN A 89 17.83 -4.87 3.29
CA GLN A 89 18.54 -6.02 3.85
C GLN A 89 17.84 -7.34 3.48
N LEU A 90 16.52 -7.34 3.47
CA LEU A 90 15.72 -8.55 3.21
C LEU A 90 15.69 -8.95 1.72
N LEU A 91 15.98 -7.99 0.84
CA LEU A 91 16.01 -8.15 -0.62
C LEU A 91 17.41 -7.93 -1.21
N ALA A 92 18.45 -7.88 -0.38
CA ALA A 92 19.83 -7.65 -0.81
C ALA A 92 20.36 -8.74 -1.76
N ASP A 93 19.82 -9.94 -1.68
CA ASP A 93 20.14 -11.10 -2.52
C ASP A 93 19.31 -11.16 -3.80
N GLN A 94 18.35 -10.24 -3.98
CA GLN A 94 17.47 -10.22 -5.14
C GLN A 94 18.04 -9.32 -6.22
N GLU A 95 18.55 -9.94 -7.29
CA GLU A 95 19.02 -9.20 -8.47
C GLU A 95 17.90 -8.39 -9.12
N ASP A 96 18.28 -7.24 -9.68
CA ASP A 96 17.39 -6.27 -10.32
C ASP A 96 16.20 -5.81 -9.46
N VAL A 97 16.38 -5.81 -8.13
CA VAL A 97 15.47 -5.19 -7.15
C VAL A 97 16.14 -3.98 -6.52
N PHE A 98 15.49 -2.83 -6.62
CA PHE A 98 15.94 -1.57 -6.04
C PHE A 98 14.95 -1.15 -4.95
N THR A 99 15.39 -0.89 -3.71
CA THR A 99 14.50 -0.53 -2.60
C THR A 99 14.76 0.89 -2.11
N SER A 100 13.69 1.65 -1.80
CA SER A 100 13.82 2.95 -1.13
C SER A 100 13.97 2.76 0.39
N ALA A 101 15.06 3.26 0.97
CA ALA A 101 15.35 3.09 2.39
C ALA A 101 14.20 3.55 3.31
N ALA A 102 13.79 2.65 4.21
CA ALA A 102 12.58 2.80 5.03
C ALA A 102 12.56 4.02 5.98
N TRP A 103 13.71 4.65 6.25
CA TRP A 103 13.83 5.82 7.16
C TRP A 103 14.94 6.81 6.79
N ARG A 104 15.87 6.41 5.91
CA ARG A 104 17.04 7.23 5.59
C ARG A 104 16.78 8.02 4.33
N GLN A 105 16.47 9.29 4.56
CA GLN A 105 16.56 10.41 3.64
C GLN A 105 15.68 10.36 2.39
N GLU A 106 14.82 11.39 2.32
CA GLU A 106 14.20 11.94 1.12
C GLU A 106 15.20 12.37 0.02
N ARG A 107 16.52 12.09 0.19
CA ARG A 107 17.62 12.60 -0.63
C ARG A 107 18.20 11.63 -1.65
N ASP A 108 17.73 10.39 -1.71
CA ASP A 108 18.14 9.52 -2.82
C ASP A 108 17.49 10.01 -4.11
N GLU A 109 18.26 10.74 -4.92
CA GLU A 109 17.89 11.20 -6.26
C GLU A 109 17.34 10.04 -7.12
N MET A 110 17.83 8.81 -6.88
CA MET A 110 17.38 7.59 -7.55
C MET A 110 15.89 7.29 -7.32
N PHE A 111 15.34 7.65 -6.15
CA PHE A 111 13.94 7.46 -5.79
C PHE A 111 13.17 8.79 -5.69
N ALA A 112 13.80 9.89 -6.07
CA ALA A 112 13.16 11.20 -6.08
C ALA A 112 11.99 11.23 -7.06
N TRP A 113 12.06 10.48 -8.18
CA TRP A 113 11.00 10.34 -9.18
C TRP A 113 11.07 8.96 -9.85
N PRO A 114 9.96 8.44 -10.41
CA PRO A 114 9.97 7.22 -11.19
C PRO A 114 10.76 7.44 -12.49
N SER A 115 12.04 7.05 -12.50
CA SER A 115 12.99 7.41 -13.56
C SER A 115 13.45 6.22 -14.41
N ARG A 116 13.13 4.99 -14.00
CA ARG A 116 13.56 3.75 -14.68
C ARG A 116 12.37 2.96 -15.17
N PRO A 117 12.40 2.40 -16.39
CA PRO A 117 11.37 1.45 -16.78
C PRO A 117 11.40 0.22 -15.89
N GLY A 118 10.24 -0.44 -15.77
CA GLY A 118 10.11 -1.69 -15.02
C GLY A 118 8.91 -1.68 -14.08
N TYR A 119 8.92 -2.62 -13.15
CA TYR A 119 7.87 -2.78 -12.17
C TYR A 119 8.10 -1.89 -10.96
N TYR A 120 7.03 -1.33 -10.43
CA TYR A 120 7.04 -0.50 -9.23
C TYR A 120 6.09 -1.09 -8.22
N LEU A 121 6.63 -1.57 -7.10
CA LEU A 121 5.85 -2.03 -5.96
C LEU A 121 5.87 -0.91 -4.91
N ILE A 122 4.74 -0.22 -4.75
CA ILE A 122 4.66 1.07 -4.05
C ILE A 122 3.77 0.95 -2.82
N SER A 123 4.28 1.37 -1.66
CA SER A 123 3.50 1.43 -0.44
C SER A 123 2.49 2.58 -0.44
N SER A 124 1.42 2.42 0.34
CA SER A 124 0.34 3.39 0.53
C SER A 124 0.83 4.82 0.78
N TYR A 125 1.77 5.03 1.72
CA TYR A 125 2.37 6.34 1.93
C TYR A 125 3.11 6.87 0.70
N GLN A 126 3.94 6.04 0.05
CA GLN A 126 4.69 6.49 -1.12
C GLN A 126 3.74 6.94 -2.25
N MET A 127 2.56 6.34 -2.35
CA MET A 127 1.53 6.76 -3.31
C MET A 127 0.97 8.15 -3.04
N THR A 128 1.01 8.69 -1.81
CA THR A 128 0.49 10.04 -1.54
C THR A 128 1.50 11.15 -1.84
N LEU A 129 2.77 10.80 -2.03
CA LEU A 129 3.81 11.78 -2.32
C LEU A 129 3.67 12.33 -3.74
N GLN A 130 3.84 13.65 -3.88
CA GLN A 130 3.78 14.35 -5.17
C GLN A 130 4.74 13.74 -6.20
N ARG A 131 5.88 13.21 -5.74
CA ARG A 131 6.84 12.53 -6.62
C ARG A 131 6.32 11.31 -7.35
N ASN A 132 5.32 10.63 -6.78
CA ASN A 132 4.74 9.43 -7.35
C ASN A 132 3.40 9.71 -8.05
N ARG A 133 3.10 10.98 -8.36
CA ARG A 133 1.85 11.40 -9.03
C ARG A 133 1.58 10.64 -10.32
N TYR A 134 2.62 10.25 -11.08
CA TYR A 134 2.46 9.43 -12.29
C TYR A 134 1.62 8.17 -12.05
N PHE A 135 1.72 7.55 -10.87
CA PHE A 135 0.98 6.33 -10.52
C PHE A 135 -0.41 6.58 -9.92
N GLN A 136 -0.66 7.76 -9.36
CA GLN A 136 -1.92 8.06 -8.64
C GLN A 136 -3.17 7.96 -9.52
N ASP A 137 -3.02 8.29 -10.81
CA ASP A 137 -4.10 8.27 -11.80
C ASP A 137 -4.20 6.93 -12.56
N LYS A 138 -3.40 5.92 -12.16
CA LYS A 138 -3.35 4.61 -12.83
C LYS A 138 -4.01 3.55 -12.00
N THR A 139 -4.59 2.56 -12.68
CA THR A 139 -5.04 1.34 -12.05
C THR A 139 -3.82 0.45 -11.76
N PRO A 140 -3.65 -0.04 -10.53
CA PRO A 140 -2.59 -1.00 -10.20
C PRO A 140 -2.81 -2.31 -10.95
N LEU A 141 -1.71 -2.96 -11.34
CA LEU A 141 -1.73 -4.29 -11.96
C LEU A 141 -2.09 -5.38 -10.95
N ALA A 142 -1.64 -5.21 -9.71
CA ALA A 142 -1.91 -6.10 -8.60
C ALA A 142 -1.86 -5.33 -7.27
N GLN A 143 -2.46 -5.91 -6.23
CA GLN A 143 -2.39 -5.43 -4.84
C GLN A 143 -1.99 -6.60 -3.93
N PRO A 144 -0.68 -6.92 -3.83
CA PRO A 144 -0.17 -8.09 -3.09
C PRO A 144 -0.58 -8.11 -1.61
N CYS A 145 -0.70 -6.93 -1.03
CA CYS A 145 -1.32 -6.69 0.26
C CYS A 145 -2.00 -5.32 0.23
N PRO A 146 -2.90 -5.00 1.17
CA PRO A 146 -3.81 -3.86 1.01
C PRO A 146 -3.10 -2.49 0.96
N ASP A 147 -1.88 -2.41 1.45
CA ASP A 147 -1.03 -1.24 1.49
C ASP A 147 0.09 -1.25 0.44
N MET A 148 0.15 -2.23 -0.47
CA MET A 148 1.13 -2.30 -1.55
C MET A 148 0.46 -2.41 -2.92
N LEU A 149 0.87 -1.56 -3.84
CA LEU A 149 0.32 -1.47 -5.18
C LEU A 149 1.39 -1.69 -6.23
N LEU A 150 1.15 -2.62 -7.15
CA LEU A 150 2.05 -2.93 -8.25
C LEU A 150 1.67 -2.13 -9.49
N PHE A 151 2.66 -1.50 -10.11
CA PHE A 151 2.54 -0.80 -11.38
C PHE A 151 3.64 -1.23 -12.33
N HIS A 152 3.43 -0.97 -13.62
CA HIS A 152 4.48 -1.06 -14.63
C HIS A 152 4.71 0.32 -15.25
N LEU A 153 5.98 0.73 -15.33
CA LEU A 153 6.43 1.96 -15.95
C LEU A 153 7.09 1.64 -17.30
N PRO A 154 6.43 1.95 -18.44
CA PRO A 154 7.02 1.77 -19.76
C PRO A 154 8.25 2.67 -20.00
N ALA A 155 9.16 2.23 -20.87
CA ALA A 155 10.39 2.95 -21.19
C ALA A 155 10.17 4.32 -21.85
N ASP A 156 9.07 4.53 -22.57
CA ASP A 156 8.73 5.81 -23.17
C ASP A 156 8.12 6.81 -22.16
N ALA A 157 7.57 6.30 -21.06
CA ALA A 157 6.91 7.11 -20.03
C ALA A 157 7.91 7.85 -19.13
N THR A 158 9.11 7.29 -18.90
CA THR A 158 10.15 7.93 -18.06
C THR A 158 10.54 9.31 -18.58
N LYS A 159 10.55 9.52 -19.91
CA LYS A 159 10.85 10.81 -20.55
C LYS A 159 9.76 11.87 -20.35
N ARG A 160 8.54 11.45 -19.98
CA ARG A 160 7.35 12.32 -19.85
C ARG A 160 7.10 12.73 -18.40
N ILE A 161 7.76 12.08 -17.44
CA ILE A 161 7.67 12.42 -16.03
C ILE A 161 8.45 13.73 -15.82
N LYS A 162 7.70 14.82 -15.65
CA LYS A 162 8.29 16.13 -15.38
C LYS A 162 8.73 16.19 -13.93
N VAL A 163 10.03 16.44 -13.72
CA VAL A 163 10.56 16.88 -12.43
C VAL A 163 10.16 18.35 -12.26
N PRO A 164 9.48 18.72 -11.17
CA PRO A 164 9.16 20.12 -10.87
C PRO A 164 10.40 20.95 -10.59
#